data_AF-A0A7S3YPV4-F1
#
_entry.id   AF-A0A7S3YPV4-F1
#
_cell.length_a   1.000
_cell.length_b   1.000
_cell.length_c   1.000
_cell.angle_alpha   90.00
_cell.angle_beta   90.00
_cell.angle_gamma   90.00
#
_symmetry.space_group_name_H-M   'P 1'
#
loop_
_entity.id
_entity.type
_entity.pdbx_description
1 polymer ?
#
loop_
_entity_poly.entity_id
_entity_poly.type
_entity_poly.pdbx_seq_one_letter_code
_entity_poly.pdbx_strand_id
1 'polypeptide(L)'
;LDFGFVPCFSQVTDLLVLSNLDSKRPLFFAWRKLPHAGVSPDFSETVSVVAHPRAGKVGGGMSLPIRIQVVAGNSPRELVCDVECVVAHSRHALDAMVHGSGGSR
;
A
#
# COMPACT_ATOMS: atom_id res chain seq x y z
N LEU A 1 -4.82 6.69 -6.32
CA LEU A 1 -6.23 6.28 -6.47
C LEU A 1 -7.06 7.28 -5.69
N ASP A 2 -8.11 7.82 -6.28
CA ASP A 2 -9.09 8.61 -5.56
C ASP A 2 -10.35 7.76 -5.40
N PHE A 3 -10.69 7.41 -4.16
CA PHE A 3 -11.87 6.60 -3.83
C PHE A 3 -13.11 7.46 -3.57
N GLY A 4 -13.00 8.80 -3.61
CA GLY A 4 -14.08 9.70 -3.29
C GLY A 4 -14.64 9.48 -1.88
N PHE A 5 -15.96 9.56 -1.74
CA PHE A 5 -16.66 9.31 -0.48
C PHE A 5 -16.87 7.81 -0.25
N VAL A 6 -16.37 7.30 0.89
CA VAL A 6 -16.58 5.92 1.34
C VAL A 6 -17.58 5.93 2.51
N PRO A 7 -18.79 5.36 2.36
CA PRO A 7 -19.78 5.31 3.45
C PRO A 7 -19.27 4.57 4.69
N CYS A 8 -19.76 4.91 5.88
CA CYS A 8 -19.44 4.17 7.10
C CYS A 8 -19.77 2.67 6.97
N PHE A 9 -18.99 1.81 7.63
CA PHE A 9 -19.16 0.36 7.61
C PHE A 9 -19.15 -0.27 6.20
N SER A 10 -18.60 0.44 5.21
CA SER A 10 -18.51 -0.05 3.85
C SER A 10 -17.08 -0.44 3.50
N GLN A 11 -16.99 -1.31 2.49
CA GLN A 11 -15.74 -1.68 1.87
C GLN A 11 -15.84 -1.34 0.38
N VAL A 12 -14.91 -0.53 -0.10
CA VAL A 12 -14.71 -0.28 -1.53
C VAL A 12 -13.47 -1.04 -1.98
N THR A 13 -13.54 -1.66 -3.15
CA THR A 13 -12.44 -2.42 -3.72
C THR A 13 -12.17 -1.93 -5.12
N ASP A 14 -10.89 -1.70 -5.42
CA ASP A 14 -10.41 -1.37 -6.75
C ASP A 14 -9.24 -2.28 -7.14
N LEU A 15 -9.00 -2.39 -8.45
CA LEU A 15 -7.98 -3.24 -9.03
C LEU A 15 -6.94 -2.39 -9.78
N LEU A 16 -5.68 -2.51 -9.36
CA LEU A 16 -4.52 -1.97 -10.06
C LEU A 16 -3.75 -3.09 -10.75
N VAL A 17 -2.91 -2.74 -11.71
CA VAL A 17 -1.97 -3.68 -12.34
C VAL A 17 -0.56 -3.16 -12.18
N LEU A 18 0.28 -3.90 -11.45
CA LEU A 18 1.71 -3.63 -11.33
C LEU A 18 2.44 -4.33 -12.48
N SER A 19 2.96 -3.55 -13.42
CA SER A 19 3.65 -4.05 -14.61
C SER A 19 5.15 -3.84 -14.49
N ASN A 20 5.94 -4.91 -14.62
CA ASN A 20 7.39 -4.82 -14.69
C ASN A 20 7.83 -4.65 -16.14
N LEU A 21 8.20 -3.41 -16.49
CA LEU A 21 8.63 -3.06 -17.84
C LEU A 21 10.08 -3.51 -18.14
N ASP A 22 10.87 -3.88 -17.13
CA ASP A 22 12.18 -4.52 -17.35
C ASP A 22 11.94 -5.99 -17.71
N SER A 23 12.26 -6.39 -18.94
CA SER A 23 12.07 -7.76 -19.43
C SER A 23 13.11 -8.77 -18.92
N LYS A 24 14.18 -8.30 -18.26
CA LYS A 24 15.33 -9.12 -17.88
C LYS A 24 15.42 -9.37 -16.38
N ARG A 25 15.02 -8.39 -15.57
CA ARG A 25 15.17 -8.46 -14.11
C ARG A 25 13.82 -8.48 -13.40
N PRO A 26 13.67 -9.28 -12.34
CA PRO A 26 12.46 -9.21 -11.54
C PRO A 26 12.37 -7.89 -10.75
N LEU A 27 11.14 -7.51 -10.46
CA LEU A 27 10.79 -6.43 -9.54
C LEU A 27 10.28 -7.04 -8.25
N PHE A 28 10.79 -6.60 -7.11
CA PHE A 28 10.26 -6.90 -5.78
C PHE A 28 9.50 -5.69 -5.28
N PHE A 29 8.37 -5.91 -4.61
CA PHE A 29 7.57 -4.81 -4.07
C PHE A 29 7.02 -5.13 -2.69
N ALA A 30 6.73 -4.08 -1.93
CA ALA A 30 6.01 -4.12 -0.66
C ALA A 30 5.18 -2.85 -0.47
N TRP A 31 4.07 -2.97 0.25
CA TRP A 31 3.22 -1.85 0.59
C TRP A 31 3.54 -1.35 2.01
N ARG A 32 3.86 -0.06 2.13
CA ARG A 32 4.14 0.63 3.40
C ARG A 32 2.99 1.56 3.75
N LYS A 33 2.58 1.55 5.02
CA LYS A 33 1.67 2.56 5.56
C LYS A 33 2.46 3.81 5.94
N LEU A 34 2.01 4.97 5.49
CA LEU A 34 2.55 6.26 5.89
C LEU A 34 1.64 6.84 6.99
N PRO A 35 2.18 7.15 8.19
CA PRO A 35 1.39 7.80 9.22
C PRO A 35 1.01 9.20 8.73
N HIS A 36 -0.28 9.55 8.83
CA HIS A 36 -0.70 10.93 8.65
C HIS A 36 -0.24 11.74 9.87
N ALA A 37 0.49 12.84 9.64
CA ALA A 37 1.13 13.60 10.71
C ALA A 37 0.10 14.04 11.77
N GLY A 38 0.36 13.71 13.04
CA GLY A 38 -0.43 14.20 14.18
C GLY A 38 -1.71 13.42 14.53
N VAL A 39 -2.00 12.29 13.85
CA VAL A 39 -3.18 11.47 14.14
C VAL A 39 -2.77 10.10 14.66
N SER A 40 -3.07 9.83 15.93
CA SER A 40 -3.05 8.45 16.46
C SER A 40 -4.38 7.79 16.06
N PRO A 41 -4.39 6.79 15.17
CA PRO A 41 -5.64 6.24 14.68
C PRO A 41 -6.37 5.47 15.79
N ASP A 42 -7.61 5.86 16.07
CA ASP A 42 -8.57 4.93 16.65
C ASP A 42 -9.03 3.96 15.56
N PHE A 43 -8.50 2.74 15.58
CA PHE A 43 -8.76 1.74 14.55
C PHE A 43 -10.25 1.35 14.43
N SER A 44 -11.09 1.66 15.42
CA SER A 44 -12.53 1.39 15.37
C SER A 44 -13.33 2.43 14.57
N GLU A 45 -12.79 3.64 14.40
CA GLU A 45 -13.50 4.76 13.77
C GLU A 45 -12.93 5.18 12.41
N THR A 46 -11.90 4.50 11.91
CA THR A 46 -11.05 5.05 10.83
C THR A 46 -11.19 4.36 9.48
N VAL A 47 -10.89 5.11 8.41
CA VAL A 47 -10.77 4.58 7.06
C VAL A 47 -9.37 3.98 6.89
N SER A 48 -9.30 2.68 6.61
CA SER A 48 -8.05 1.96 6.41
C SER A 48 -7.89 1.50 4.95
N VAL A 49 -6.66 1.55 4.44
CA VAL A 49 -6.33 1.05 3.09
C VAL A 49 -5.47 -0.20 3.21
N VAL A 50 -5.83 -1.22 2.44
CA VAL A 50 -5.14 -2.51 2.39
C VAL A 50 -4.90 -2.92 0.94
N ALA A 51 -3.65 -3.23 0.60
CA ALA A 51 -3.28 -3.77 -0.69
C ALA A 51 -3.04 -5.28 -0.61
N HIS A 52 -3.51 -6.02 -1.61
CA HIS A 52 -3.36 -7.47 -1.74
C HIS A 52 -2.84 -7.84 -3.14
N PRO A 53 -1.71 -8.57 -3.24
CA PRO A 53 -0.82 -8.98 -2.16
C PRO A 53 -0.07 -7.80 -1.51
N ARG A 54 0.29 -7.94 -0.22
CA ARG A 54 1.01 -6.91 0.57
C ARG A 54 2.49 -6.77 0.21
N ALA A 55 3.07 -7.80 -0.39
CA ALA A 55 4.42 -7.81 -0.93
C ALA A 55 4.51 -8.93 -1.96
N GLY A 56 5.51 -8.87 -2.83
CA GLY A 56 5.70 -9.93 -3.82
C GLY A 56 6.85 -9.67 -4.78
N LYS A 57 6.85 -10.49 -5.83
CA LYS A 57 7.79 -10.45 -6.94
C LYS A 57 7.02 -10.47 -8.25
N VAL A 58 7.37 -9.58 -9.17
CA VAL A 58 6.87 -9.57 -10.55
C VAL A 58 8.05 -9.94 -11.45
N GLY A 59 7.89 -10.98 -12.27
CA GLY A 59 8.93 -11.40 -13.22
C GLY A 59 9.21 -10.34 -14.28
N GLY A 60 10.28 -10.50 -15.05
CA GLY A 60 10.61 -9.58 -16.13
C GLY A 60 9.52 -9.58 -17.21
N GLY A 61 9.04 -8.40 -17.61
CA GLY A 61 7.97 -8.26 -18.62
C GLY A 61 6.59 -8.74 -18.15
N MET A 62 6.43 -9.13 -16.89
CA MET A 62 5.18 -9.63 -16.34
C MET A 62 4.35 -8.50 -15.72
N SER A 63 3.05 -8.78 -15.56
CA SER A 63 2.12 -7.92 -14.83
C SER A 63 1.44 -8.71 -13.72
N LEU A 64 1.15 -8.04 -12.61
CA LEU A 64 0.49 -8.61 -11.44
C LEU A 64 -0.72 -7.75 -11.04
N PRO A 65 -1.94 -8.31 -11.01
CA PRO A 65 -3.08 -7.58 -10.45
C PRO A 65 -2.91 -7.39 -8.94
N ILE A 66 -3.15 -6.16 -8.49
CA ILE A 66 -3.16 -5.77 -7.09
C ILE A 66 -4.58 -5.30 -6.74
N ARG A 67 -5.17 -5.90 -5.71
CA ARG A 67 -6.43 -5.46 -5.15
C ARG A 67 -6.16 -4.41 -4.07
N ILE A 68 -6.73 -3.22 -4.20
CA ILE A 68 -6.75 -2.19 -3.18
C ILE A 68 -8.13 -2.18 -2.52
N GLN A 69 -8.16 -2.30 -1.21
CA GLN A 69 -9.37 -2.31 -0.41
C GLN A 69 -9.34 -1.12 0.54
N VAL A 70 -10.41 -0.34 0.54
CA VAL A 70 -10.65 0.73 1.50
C VAL A 70 -11.78 0.27 2.41
N VAL A 71 -11.52 0.21 3.70
CA VAL A 71 -12.49 -0.21 4.73
C VAL A 71 -12.76 0.99 5.61
N ALA A 72 -14.01 1.47 5.61
CA ALA A 72 -14.44 2.57 6.46
C ALA A 72 -14.97 2.05 7.80
N GLY A 73 -14.53 2.69 8.89
CA GLY A 73 -15.02 2.44 10.24
C GLY A 73 -16.40 3.05 10.52
N ASN A 74 -16.65 3.30 11.80
CA ASN A 74 -17.99 3.66 12.31
C ASN A 74 -18.39 5.11 12.05
N SER A 75 -17.44 6.00 11.74
CA SER A 75 -17.69 7.41 11.43
C SER A 75 -16.99 7.84 10.13
N PRO A 76 -17.57 8.76 9.35
CA PRO A 76 -16.90 9.28 8.18
C PRO A 76 -15.80 10.23 8.65
N ARG A 77 -14.55 9.81 8.49
CA ARG A 77 -13.33 10.55 8.84
C ARG A 77 -12.36 10.55 7.66
N GLU A 78 -11.43 11.51 7.68
CA GLU A 78 -10.32 11.54 6.74
C GLU A 78 -9.45 10.27 6.87
N LEU A 79 -8.79 9.90 5.77
CA LEU A 79 -7.85 8.79 5.74
C LEU A 79 -6.77 8.99 6.81
N VAL A 80 -6.59 8.00 7.68
CA VAL A 80 -5.57 8.05 8.74
C VAL A 80 -4.20 7.54 8.31
N CYS A 81 -4.13 6.97 7.11
CA CYS A 81 -2.87 6.51 6.54
C CYS A 81 -2.94 6.50 5.02
N ASP A 82 -1.86 6.95 4.40
CA ASP A 82 -1.61 6.65 3.00
C ASP A 82 -0.92 5.29 2.88
N VAL A 83 -1.06 4.66 1.72
CA VAL A 83 -0.28 3.47 1.36
C VAL A 83 0.61 3.78 0.19
N GLU A 84 1.89 3.44 0.34
CA GLU A 84 2.91 3.61 -0.68
C GLU A 84 3.41 2.24 -1.15
N CYS A 85 3.54 2.07 -2.46
CA CYS A 85 4.17 0.88 -3.05
C CYS A 85 5.66 1.15 -3.22
N VAL A 86 6.48 0.48 -2.42
CA VAL A 86 7.94 0.52 -2.54
C VAL A 86 8.39 -0.60 -3.49
N VAL A 87 9.25 -0.29 -4.45
CA VAL A 87 9.72 -1.24 -5.46
C VAL A 87 11.25 -1.29 -5.53
N ALA A 88 11.82 -2.47 -5.78
CA ALA A 88 13.26 -2.70 -5.86
C ALA A 88 13.62 -3.81 -6.86
N HIS A 89 14.84 -3.80 -7.40
CA HIS A 89 15.35 -4.89 -8.24
C HIS A 89 16.00 -6.05 -7.47
N SER A 90 16.06 -5.97 -6.14
CA SER A 90 16.51 -7.06 -5.28
C SER A 90 15.72 -7.09 -3.98
N ARG A 91 15.58 -8.28 -3.38
CA ARG A 91 14.90 -8.45 -2.10
C ARG A 91 15.59 -7.66 -0.99
N HIS A 92 16.93 -7.68 -0.97
CA HIS A 92 17.71 -6.98 0.04
C HIS A 92 17.53 -5.46 -0.01
N ALA A 93 17.50 -4.87 -1.21
CA ALA A 93 17.23 -3.44 -1.36
C ALA A 93 15.80 -3.08 -0.91
N LEU A 94 14.82 -3.93 -1.21
CA LEU A 94 13.44 -3.73 -0.73
C LEU A 94 13.37 -3.74 0.79
N ASP A 95 13.99 -4.75 1.43
CA ASP A 95 13.98 -4.86 2.89
C ASP A 95 14.68 -3.65 3.55
N ALA A 96 15.77 -3.14 2.95
CA ALA A 96 16.43 -1.91 3.38
C ALA A 96 15.52 -0.67 3.25
N MET A 97 14.66 -0.59 2.23
CA MET A 97 13.73 0.55 2.10
C MET A 97 12.51 0.46 3.03
N VAL A 98 12.05 -0.76 3.32
CA VAL A 98 10.89 -1.00 4.20
C VAL A 98 11.26 -0.84 5.67
N HIS A 99 12.45 -1.33 6.07
CA HIS A 99 12.90 -1.38 7.46
C HIS A 99 14.05 -0.42 7.79
N GLY A 100 14.82 -0.01 6.79
CA GLY A 100 16.01 0.83 6.94
C GLY A 100 15.72 2.31 6.74
N SER A 101 15.09 2.91 7.73
CA SER A 101 15.26 4.33 8.11
C SER A 101 14.86 4.53 9.58
N GLY A 102 15.19 3.57 10.45
CA GLY A 102 15.16 3.71 11.90
C GLY A 102 16.47 4.29 12.45
N GLY A 103 17.01 5.33 11.81
CA GLY A 103 18.32 5.87 12.18
C GLY A 103 18.67 7.18 11.47
N SER A 104 18.02 8.27 11.86
CA SER A 104 18.64 9.60 12.04
C SER A 104 17.59 10.66 12.32
N ARG A 105 17.18 10.76 13.58
CA ARG A 105 17.24 11.94 14.47
C ARG A 105 16.16 11.85 15.54
#